data_AF-A0A6L5Z410-F1
#
_entry.id   AF-A0A6L5Z410-F1
#
_cell.length_a   1.000
_cell.length_b   1.000
_cell.length_c   1.000
_cell.angle_alpha   90.00
_cell.angle_beta   90.00
_cell.angle_gamma   90.00
#
_symmetry.space_group_name_H-M   'P 1'
#
loop_
_entity.id
_entity.type
_entity.pdbx_description
1 polymer ?
#
loop_
_entity_poly.entity_id
_entity_poly.type
_entity_poly.pdbx_seq_one_letter_code
_entity_poly.pdbx_strand_id
1 'polypeptide(L)'
;MANFFMIFSFFSVLVVRVVGLPRRARSVFRPGLLISDPGPRFQQTSPFCFFAGNSHAISQIVENSRMQAVVFIEAKGKANAWTRIARRLGMTATVVPTIGHVCSFPRKLYPIGIDLSSGEGLEKERHPIPEKRRAILEAVSNAPAGAAIIIATDDDVEGDVIAYDVADIVYSAFPERARAIVRVRPGPITVRGIRTSLASAQPLERILVQMTSDAIPGRARAVTDRWIGATFSRIAGAPVGRVRSAILGATYLLNRAPEKLRGRPETGEITLQARSAMGGRPFVARVPLAGAEDPARVARLRDLAQRYAMRVVPGSVRPLMSLSAAVAPRIGTVRPFNTADALAHAARHHGIPVRMAMQGLQDAYLRGMISYPRTSGRGISAESAAHVEMLAHSCGITGLDVEVLSSDNMLAGPAPGTHEGLHPVLPLSTENSDVLRTLIRKPLRAPEGGWDRTSVMQAMVALVSRRAFEAAREIAMERGNWGPDNGDMGIRHQEEGRGANRDDAPGGGACGSARRARATGKSHAASFHGVSRPGPSRRESPCRAPAGAVR
;
A
#
# COMPACT_ATOMS: atom_id res chain seq x y z
N MET A 1 -50.61 -3.48 19.91
CA MET A 1 -49.20 -3.30 19.51
C MET A 1 -49.22 -2.50 18.21
N ALA A 2 -49.20 -1.17 18.27
CA ALA A 2 -48.03 -0.33 18.53
C ALA A 2 -47.25 -0.06 17.22
N ASN A 3 -47.51 1.11 16.62
CA ASN A 3 -46.94 1.58 15.37
C ASN A 3 -45.41 1.69 15.45
N PHE A 4 -44.69 1.35 14.38
CA PHE A 4 -43.55 2.16 13.89
C PHE A 4 -43.12 1.71 12.49
N PHE A 5 -43.51 2.44 11.43
CA PHE A 5 -43.02 2.18 10.07
C PHE A 5 -43.15 3.39 9.13
N MET A 6 -42.34 4.44 9.33
CA MET A 6 -41.95 5.37 8.25
C MET A 6 -40.81 6.31 8.67
N ILE A 7 -40.29 7.05 7.67
CA ILE A 7 -39.22 8.08 7.71
C ILE A 7 -37.79 7.51 7.57
N PHE A 8 -37.35 7.46 6.32
CA PHE A 8 -35.94 7.36 5.91
C PHE A 8 -35.69 8.42 4.83
N SER A 9 -35.31 9.63 5.25
CA SER A 9 -34.80 10.73 4.40
C SER A 9 -34.25 11.86 5.28
N PHE A 10 -33.42 12.72 4.68
CA PHE A 10 -32.67 13.81 5.33
C PHE A 10 -31.65 13.37 6.39
N PHE A 11 -30.39 13.27 5.95
CA PHE A 11 -29.29 13.83 6.73
C PHE A 11 -28.53 14.82 5.84
N SER A 12 -28.57 16.09 6.22
CA SER A 12 -27.88 17.18 5.53
C SER A 12 -26.37 17.12 5.74
N VAL A 13 -25.60 17.68 4.82
CA VAL A 13 -24.13 17.80 4.95
C VAL A 13 -23.81 18.66 6.19
N LEU A 14 -23.16 18.06 7.18
CA LEU A 14 -22.70 18.77 8.38
C LEU A 14 -21.42 19.58 8.05
N VAL A 15 -21.60 20.82 7.61
CA VAL A 15 -20.49 21.76 7.40
C VAL A 15 -19.97 22.22 8.77
N VAL A 16 -18.83 21.70 9.20
CA VAL A 16 -18.18 22.09 10.46
C VAL A 16 -17.62 23.51 10.33
N ARG A 17 -18.35 24.48 10.90
CA ARG A 17 -18.01 25.90 10.87
C ARG A 17 -17.17 26.29 12.09
N VAL A 18 -15.85 26.30 11.93
CA VAL A 18 -14.90 26.67 13.01
C VAL A 18 -15.06 28.16 13.39
N VAL A 19 -15.62 28.43 14.57
CA VAL A 19 -15.74 29.78 15.17
C VAL A 19 -15.62 29.67 16.69
N GLY A 20 -14.75 30.48 17.31
CA GLY A 20 -14.82 30.76 18.76
C GLY A 20 -13.58 30.46 19.59
N LEU A 21 -12.53 31.28 19.46
CA LEU A 21 -11.53 31.42 20.55
C LEU A 21 -12.15 32.15 21.75
N PRO A 22 -11.78 31.80 23.00
CA PRO A 22 -12.35 32.41 24.20
C PRO A 22 -11.89 33.86 24.41
N ARG A 23 -12.80 34.71 24.92
CA ARG A 23 -12.55 36.14 25.17
C ARG A 23 -11.81 36.38 26.48
N ARG A 24 -10.57 36.91 26.44
CA ARG A 24 -10.01 37.69 27.57
C ARG A 24 -8.88 38.68 27.22
N ALA A 25 -9.16 39.62 26.31
CA ALA A 25 -8.43 40.89 26.21
C ALA A 25 -9.36 41.98 25.66
N ARG A 26 -9.35 43.18 26.27
CA ARG A 26 -10.15 44.34 25.81
C ARG A 26 -9.50 45.66 26.27
N SER A 27 -8.71 46.27 25.39
CA SER A 27 -8.36 47.70 25.46
C SER A 27 -7.79 48.18 24.12
N VAL A 28 -7.96 49.48 23.85
CA VAL A 28 -7.31 50.29 22.79
C VAL A 28 -7.33 49.75 21.34
N PHE A 29 -8.40 50.01 20.59
CA PHE A 29 -8.48 51.15 19.64
C PHE A 29 -9.88 51.24 19.00
N ARG A 30 -10.24 52.39 18.41
CA ARG A 30 -11.53 52.63 17.72
C ARG A 30 -11.38 52.54 16.18
N PRO A 31 -12.46 52.21 15.44
CA PRO A 31 -12.38 51.94 13.99
C PRO A 31 -12.69 53.16 13.11
N GLY A 32 -12.22 53.10 11.86
CA GLY A 32 -12.74 53.87 10.72
C GLY A 32 -11.66 54.32 9.73
N LEU A 33 -11.70 53.86 8.47
CA LEU A 33 -12.31 54.60 7.35
C LEU A 33 -12.39 53.73 6.06
N LEU A 34 -13.26 54.17 5.15
CA LEU A 34 -13.75 53.68 3.85
C LEU A 34 -12.85 52.88 2.87
N ILE A 35 -13.55 52.27 1.91
CA ILE A 35 -13.07 51.60 0.69
C ILE A 35 -12.91 52.60 -0.46
N SER A 36 -11.86 52.47 -1.30
CA SER A 36 -11.87 53.00 -2.68
C SER A 36 -10.94 52.23 -3.64
N ASP A 37 -11.53 51.79 -4.75
CA ASP A 37 -11.05 51.30 -6.07
C ASP A 37 -9.83 50.35 -6.29
N PRO A 38 -9.83 49.55 -7.40
CA PRO A 38 -8.79 48.55 -7.69
C PRO A 38 -7.93 48.83 -8.95
N GLY A 39 -6.66 48.45 -8.90
CA GLY A 39 -5.83 48.20 -10.09
C GLY A 39 -4.32 48.36 -9.87
N PRO A 40 -3.46 48.02 -10.86
CA PRO A 40 -3.73 47.27 -12.09
C PRO A 40 -3.25 45.80 -11.99
N ARG A 41 -3.43 45.01 -13.07
CA ARG A 41 -2.94 43.62 -13.16
C ARG A 41 -1.42 43.59 -13.28
N PHE A 42 -0.73 42.82 -12.41
CA PHE A 42 0.66 42.42 -12.65
C PHE A 42 0.73 41.07 -13.37
N GLN A 43 1.70 40.95 -14.29
CA GLN A 43 1.91 39.76 -15.12
C GLN A 43 2.63 38.65 -14.34
N GLN A 44 2.46 37.40 -14.77
CA GLN A 44 3.30 36.29 -14.31
C GLN A 44 4.75 36.51 -14.77
N THR A 45 5.68 36.57 -13.82
CA THR A 45 7.12 36.44 -14.07
C THR A 45 7.69 35.28 -13.26
N SER A 46 8.73 34.66 -13.77
CA SER A 46 9.27 33.38 -13.27
C SER A 46 10.03 33.54 -11.94
N PRO A 47 9.92 32.57 -11.00
CA PRO A 47 10.63 32.61 -9.72
C PRO A 47 12.10 32.19 -9.86
N PHE A 48 12.93 33.07 -10.41
CA PHE A 48 14.39 33.02 -10.35
C PHE A 48 14.95 34.39 -9.97
N CYS A 49 16.13 34.41 -9.33
CA CYS A 49 16.84 35.61 -8.86
C CYS A 49 16.14 36.42 -7.76
N PHE A 50 16.11 35.90 -6.52
CA PHE A 50 16.04 36.73 -5.31
C PHE A 50 16.90 36.20 -4.15
N PHE A 51 18.13 35.77 -4.46
CA PHE A 51 19.16 35.38 -3.47
C PHE A 51 20.56 35.85 -3.92
N ALA A 52 20.75 37.18 -3.95
CA ALA A 52 22.04 37.82 -4.22
C ALA A 52 22.23 39.00 -3.26
N GLY A 53 22.58 38.72 -2.00
CA GLY A 53 22.59 39.77 -0.97
C GLY A 53 22.86 39.33 0.47
N ASN A 54 23.75 38.35 0.71
CA ASN A 54 24.50 38.20 1.97
C ASN A 54 25.58 37.08 1.93
N SER A 55 26.12 36.81 0.74
CA SER A 55 26.95 35.62 0.42
C SER A 55 28.39 35.66 0.96
N HIS A 56 28.69 36.53 1.93
CA HIS A 56 30.01 36.61 2.61
C HIS A 56 29.92 36.48 4.14
N ALA A 57 28.80 36.88 4.77
CA ALA A 57 28.61 36.72 6.21
C ALA A 57 28.36 35.24 6.60
N ILE A 58 27.72 34.46 5.73
CA ILE A 58 27.42 33.04 5.99
C ILE A 58 28.66 32.15 5.75
N SER A 59 29.49 32.47 4.75
CA SER A 59 30.66 31.67 4.39
C SER A 59 31.74 31.62 5.48
N GLN A 60 31.83 32.61 6.38
CA GLN A 60 32.78 32.60 7.50
C GLN A 60 32.22 32.01 8.81
N ILE A 61 30.93 31.63 8.85
CA ILE A 61 30.29 31.04 10.05
C ILE A 61 30.19 29.51 9.95
N VAL A 62 30.27 28.96 8.73
CA VAL A 62 30.09 27.52 8.46
C VAL A 62 31.30 26.65 8.87
N GLU A 63 32.48 27.23 9.11
CA GLU A 63 33.75 26.49 9.08
C GLU A 63 34.16 25.77 10.39
N ASN A 64 33.41 25.87 11.50
CA ASN A 64 33.71 25.05 12.71
C ASN A 64 32.51 24.65 13.61
N SER A 65 31.31 25.19 13.38
CA SER A 65 30.13 24.89 14.23
C SER A 65 29.44 23.58 13.85
N ARG A 66 29.85 22.45 14.44
CA ARG A 66 29.13 21.17 14.32
C ARG A 66 27.69 21.33 14.81
N MET A 67 26.71 21.23 13.91
CA MET A 67 25.28 21.27 14.25
C MET A 67 24.94 20.26 15.35
N GLN A 68 24.32 20.73 16.43
CA GLN A 68 23.89 19.90 17.56
C GLN A 68 22.38 19.70 17.53
N ALA A 69 21.93 18.47 17.83
CA ALA A 69 20.51 18.13 17.86
C ALA A 69 20.16 17.04 18.88
N VAL A 70 18.93 17.09 19.39
CA VAL A 70 18.22 15.94 19.97
C VAL A 70 17.30 15.39 18.88
N VAL A 71 17.31 14.07 18.66
CA VAL A 71 16.52 13.43 17.60
C VAL A 71 15.63 12.34 18.18
N PHE A 72 14.33 12.61 18.25
CA PHE A 72 13.32 11.66 18.71
C PHE A 72 12.84 10.78 17.54
N ILE A 73 12.85 9.46 17.72
CA ILE A 73 12.48 8.46 16.70
C ILE A 73 11.59 7.36 17.28
N GLU A 74 10.71 6.73 16.49
CA GLU A 74 9.81 5.69 17.02
C GLU A 74 10.57 4.43 17.50
N ALA A 75 11.43 3.88 16.64
CA ALA A 75 11.95 2.52 16.80
C ALA A 75 13.41 2.48 17.27
N LYS A 76 13.70 1.73 18.35
CA LYS A 76 15.06 1.50 18.86
C LYS A 76 16.04 0.99 17.80
N GLY A 77 15.58 0.17 16.85
CA GLY A 77 16.40 -0.32 15.73
C GLY A 77 16.88 0.78 14.77
N LYS A 78 16.17 1.92 14.67
CA LYS A 78 16.59 3.07 13.85
C LYS A 78 17.73 3.87 14.50
N ALA A 79 17.95 3.78 15.81
CA ALA A 79 18.86 4.67 16.54
C ALA A 79 20.29 4.64 15.99
N ASN A 80 20.91 3.46 15.90
CA ASN A 80 22.28 3.32 15.39
C ASN A 80 22.42 3.80 13.92
N ALA A 81 21.37 3.63 13.11
CA ALA A 81 21.34 4.12 11.73
C ALA A 81 21.27 5.66 11.69
N TRP A 82 20.40 6.27 12.49
CA TRP A 82 20.30 7.74 12.64
C TRP A 82 21.60 8.35 13.17
N THR A 83 22.19 7.82 14.25
CA THR A 83 23.46 8.34 14.80
C THR A 83 24.58 8.27 13.76
N ARG A 84 24.65 7.19 12.98
CA ARG A 84 25.63 7.01 11.90
C ARG A 84 25.38 7.96 10.73
N ILE A 85 24.12 8.20 10.35
CA ILE A 85 23.78 9.06 9.20
C ILE A 85 23.88 10.54 9.59
N ALA A 86 23.41 10.95 10.77
CA ALA A 86 23.61 12.29 11.31
C ALA A 86 25.10 12.67 11.35
N ARG A 87 25.97 11.77 11.84
CA ARG A 87 27.43 11.97 11.83
C ARG A 87 28.00 12.13 10.42
N ARG A 88 27.50 11.38 9.43
CA ARG A 88 27.86 11.54 8.00
C ARG A 88 27.32 12.84 7.38
N LEU A 89 26.34 13.48 8.00
CA LEU A 89 25.78 14.79 7.62
C LEU A 89 26.36 15.93 8.49
N GLY A 90 27.47 15.71 9.21
CA GLY A 90 28.13 16.72 10.05
C GLY A 90 27.44 17.04 11.38
N MET A 91 26.33 16.37 11.69
CA MET A 91 25.49 16.64 12.86
C MET A 91 25.85 15.76 14.07
N THR A 92 26.05 16.40 15.21
CA THR A 92 26.24 15.76 16.52
C THR A 92 24.87 15.57 17.17
N ALA A 93 24.29 14.39 17.00
CA ALA A 93 22.91 14.09 17.39
C ALA A 93 22.81 13.14 18.61
N THR A 94 22.10 13.58 19.65
CA THR A 94 21.61 12.72 20.74
C THR A 94 20.31 12.05 20.28
N VAL A 95 20.39 10.77 19.89
CA VAL A 95 19.27 10.04 19.28
C VAL A 95 18.50 9.24 20.33
N VAL A 96 17.23 9.58 20.55
CA VAL A 96 16.37 9.04 21.62
C VAL A 96 15.20 8.26 21.01
N PRO A 97 15.16 6.93 21.14
CA PRO A 97 14.02 6.14 20.68
C PRO A 97 12.86 6.20 21.68
N THR A 98 11.67 6.59 21.21
CA THR A 98 10.45 6.61 22.03
C THR A 98 9.92 5.21 22.33
N ILE A 99 10.23 4.23 21.47
CA ILE A 99 9.77 2.84 21.55
C ILE A 99 8.23 2.78 21.50
N GLY A 100 7.64 3.40 20.47
CA GLY A 100 6.20 3.62 20.32
C GLY A 100 5.65 4.78 21.14
N HIS A 101 4.34 4.84 21.36
CA HIS A 101 3.63 5.92 22.09
C HIS A 101 4.29 6.30 23.41
N VAL A 102 4.38 7.61 23.64
CA VAL A 102 4.95 8.18 24.89
C VAL A 102 3.85 8.55 25.88
N CYS A 103 2.61 8.75 25.44
CA CYS A 103 1.42 8.86 26.28
C CYS A 103 0.53 7.60 26.17
N SER A 104 -0.21 7.27 27.22
CA SER A 104 -1.11 6.10 27.24
C SER A 104 -2.27 6.26 28.23
N PHE A 105 -3.43 5.67 27.89
CA PHE A 105 -4.51 5.40 28.84
C PHE A 105 -4.12 4.30 29.85
N PRO A 106 -4.84 4.14 30.98
CA PRO A 106 -4.60 3.07 31.95
C PRO A 106 -4.66 1.67 31.33
N ARG A 107 -3.80 0.74 31.79
CA ARG A 107 -3.74 -0.64 31.28
C ARG A 107 -5.05 -1.43 31.45
N LYS A 108 -5.85 -1.12 32.48
CA LYS A 108 -7.20 -1.64 32.66
C LYS A 108 -8.20 -0.79 31.87
N LEU A 109 -9.25 -1.40 31.32
CA LEU A 109 -10.35 -0.69 30.63
C LEU A 109 -11.21 0.18 31.57
N TYR A 110 -11.07 0.01 32.88
CA TYR A 110 -11.73 0.82 33.91
C TYR A 110 -10.68 1.43 34.85
N PRO A 111 -10.74 2.73 35.18
CA PRO A 111 -11.68 3.72 34.66
C PRO A 111 -11.56 3.89 33.13
N ILE A 112 -12.67 4.26 32.48
CA ILE A 112 -12.72 4.36 31.02
C ILE A 112 -11.74 5.42 30.50
N GLY A 113 -11.48 6.47 31.28
CA GLY A 113 -10.45 7.48 30.97
C GLY A 113 -10.76 8.38 29.78
N ILE A 114 -12.00 8.31 29.31
CA ILE A 114 -12.60 9.13 28.27
C ILE A 114 -13.86 9.73 28.90
N ASP A 115 -14.00 11.04 28.81
CA ASP A 115 -15.25 11.73 29.08
C ASP A 115 -15.96 12.04 27.74
N LEU A 116 -17.28 12.02 27.75
CA LEU A 116 -18.16 12.30 26.60
C LEU A 116 -19.26 13.31 26.96
N SER A 117 -19.27 13.85 28.18
CA SER A 117 -20.33 14.72 28.72
C SER A 117 -20.46 16.07 27.99
N SER A 118 -19.41 16.53 27.32
CA SER A 118 -19.44 17.72 26.46
C SER A 118 -19.89 17.43 25.02
N GLY A 119 -20.14 16.17 24.67
CA GLY A 119 -20.27 15.72 23.27
C GLY A 119 -18.95 15.50 22.55
N GLU A 120 -17.82 15.92 23.14
CA GLU A 120 -16.46 15.67 22.63
C GLU A 120 -15.73 14.63 23.48
N GLY A 121 -14.85 13.83 22.85
CA GLY A 121 -14.08 12.78 23.52
C GLY A 121 -12.85 13.32 24.26
N LEU A 122 -13.01 13.72 25.53
CA LEU A 122 -11.92 14.24 26.34
C LEU A 122 -11.13 13.11 27.01
N GLU A 123 -9.84 12.99 26.68
CA GLU A 123 -8.94 11.90 27.08
C GLU A 123 -8.40 12.02 28.52
N LYS A 124 -9.29 12.16 29.52
CA LYS A 124 -8.95 12.53 30.91
C LYS A 124 -7.82 11.72 31.56
N GLU A 125 -7.70 10.42 31.30
CA GLU A 125 -6.67 9.55 31.91
C GLU A 125 -5.49 9.22 30.96
N ARG A 126 -5.37 9.91 29.83
CA ARG A 126 -4.27 9.67 28.88
C ARG A 126 -3.06 10.51 29.27
N HIS A 127 -2.07 9.88 29.90
CA HIS A 127 -0.92 10.58 30.48
C HIS A 127 0.42 10.11 29.90
N PRO A 128 1.47 10.96 29.93
CA PRO A 128 2.84 10.55 29.62
C PRO A 128 3.30 9.37 30.48
N ILE A 129 3.88 8.36 29.84
CA ILE A 129 4.51 7.21 30.49
C ILE A 129 5.75 7.71 31.25
N PRO A 130 5.85 7.58 32.59
CA PRO A 130 6.86 8.28 33.39
C PRO A 130 8.32 8.08 32.95
N GLU A 131 8.68 6.84 32.60
CA GLU A 131 10.02 6.48 32.11
C GLU A 131 10.36 7.22 30.80
N LYS A 132 9.42 7.24 29.85
CA LYS A 132 9.58 7.90 28.55
C LYS A 132 9.59 9.42 28.69
N ARG A 133 8.72 9.98 29.54
CA ARG A 133 8.72 11.40 29.88
C ARG A 133 10.08 11.82 30.45
N ARG A 134 10.64 11.05 31.40
CA ARG A 134 11.97 11.31 31.95
C ARG A 134 13.04 11.34 30.86
N ALA A 135 13.12 10.29 30.02
CA ALA A 135 14.11 10.21 28.96
C ALA A 135 14.01 11.35 27.91
N ILE A 136 12.79 11.82 27.60
CA ILE A 136 12.57 12.98 26.72
C ILE A 136 13.11 14.26 27.37
N LEU A 137 12.72 14.52 28.62
CA LEU A 137 13.08 15.76 29.31
C LEU A 137 14.57 15.83 29.65
N GLU A 138 15.17 14.71 30.06
CA GLU A 138 16.60 14.57 30.32
C GLU A 138 17.43 14.84 29.05
N ALA A 139 17.03 14.26 27.90
CA ALA A 139 17.72 14.48 26.64
C ALA A 139 17.63 15.93 26.13
N VAL A 140 16.51 16.62 26.37
CA VAL A 140 16.39 18.06 26.07
C VAL A 140 17.20 18.90 27.07
N SER A 141 17.12 18.63 28.38
CA SER A 141 17.84 19.38 29.41
C SER A 141 19.36 19.28 29.27
N ASN A 142 19.87 18.13 28.81
CA ASN A 142 21.31 17.90 28.60
C ASN A 142 21.81 18.42 27.24
N ALA A 143 20.94 18.88 26.35
CA ALA A 143 21.31 19.46 25.06
C ALA A 143 21.41 20.99 25.16
N PRO A 144 22.50 21.63 24.68
CA PRO A 144 22.66 23.08 24.74
C PRO A 144 21.48 23.87 24.15
N ALA A 145 21.26 25.10 24.62
CA ALA A 145 20.04 25.88 24.33
C ALA A 145 19.75 26.06 22.83
N GLY A 146 20.78 26.26 22.00
CA GLY A 146 20.67 26.37 20.54
C GLY A 146 20.56 25.05 19.77
N ALA A 147 20.60 23.89 20.44
CA ALA A 147 20.48 22.59 19.79
C ALA A 147 19.04 22.33 19.31
N ALA A 148 18.90 21.88 18.06
CA ALA A 148 17.61 21.59 17.43
C ALA A 148 16.94 20.34 18.04
N ILE A 149 15.62 20.35 18.12
CA ILE A 149 14.80 19.24 18.66
C ILE A 149 14.02 18.63 17.50
N ILE A 150 14.57 17.56 16.92
CA ILE A 150 14.08 16.95 15.69
C ILE A 150 13.14 15.78 16.04
N ILE A 151 11.87 15.89 15.67
CA ILE A 151 10.86 14.85 15.86
C ILE A 151 10.73 14.05 14.55
N ALA A 152 11.53 12.99 14.47
CA ALA A 152 11.67 12.08 13.34
C ALA A 152 10.97 10.72 13.60
N THR A 153 9.74 10.77 14.11
CA THR A 153 8.81 9.62 14.15
C THR A 153 8.29 9.30 12.76
N ASP A 154 7.76 8.10 12.57
CA ASP A 154 7.39 7.60 11.25
C ASP A 154 6.24 8.40 10.63
N ASP A 155 6.07 8.27 9.31
CA ASP A 155 5.13 9.05 8.51
C ASP A 155 3.77 8.33 8.39
N ASP A 156 3.23 7.90 9.54
CA ASP A 156 1.90 7.30 9.65
C ASP A 156 1.11 7.90 10.82
N VAL A 157 -0.18 7.55 10.90
CA VAL A 157 -1.12 8.07 11.90
C VAL A 157 -0.68 7.78 13.35
N GLU A 158 0.06 6.70 13.60
CA GLU A 158 0.59 6.41 14.93
C GLU A 158 1.86 7.24 15.19
N GLY A 159 2.72 7.39 14.18
CA GLY A 159 3.91 8.25 14.17
C GLY A 159 3.59 9.73 14.42
N ASP A 160 2.45 10.22 13.96
CA ASP A 160 1.98 11.58 14.22
C ASP A 160 1.37 11.78 15.61
N VAL A 161 0.67 10.77 16.16
CA VAL A 161 0.30 10.79 17.58
C VAL A 161 1.54 10.81 18.48
N ILE A 162 2.58 10.01 18.16
CA ILE A 162 3.86 10.04 18.89
C ILE A 162 4.53 11.42 18.72
N ALA A 163 4.49 12.00 17.52
CA ALA A 163 5.09 13.31 17.27
C ALA A 163 4.43 14.42 18.11
N TYR A 164 3.10 14.47 18.10
CA TYR A 164 2.31 15.41 18.89
C TYR A 164 2.60 15.25 20.39
N ASP A 165 2.55 14.02 20.91
CA ASP A 165 2.85 13.75 22.33
C ASP A 165 4.26 14.20 22.74
N VAL A 166 5.27 13.98 21.88
CA VAL A 166 6.65 14.41 22.16
C VAL A 166 6.76 15.94 22.16
N ALA A 167 6.14 16.62 21.19
CA ALA A 167 6.12 18.08 21.16
C ALA A 167 5.40 18.68 22.38
N ASP A 168 4.26 18.12 22.76
CA ASP A 168 3.47 18.54 23.93
C ASP A 168 4.25 18.36 25.26
N ILE A 169 4.92 17.21 25.43
CA ILE A 169 5.79 16.95 26.61
C ILE A 169 6.95 17.95 26.69
N VAL A 170 7.60 18.26 25.55
CA VAL A 170 8.75 19.18 25.53
C VAL A 170 8.28 20.62 25.73
N TYR A 171 7.25 21.07 25.01
CA TYR A 171 6.70 22.43 25.11
C TYR A 171 6.16 22.74 26.52
N SER A 172 5.50 21.76 27.15
CA SER A 172 4.98 21.89 28.52
C SER A 172 6.06 21.96 29.62
N ALA A 173 7.32 21.71 29.30
CA ALA A 173 8.44 21.72 30.24
C ALA A 173 9.53 22.76 29.89
N PHE A 174 9.67 23.07 28.61
CA PHE A 174 10.69 23.96 28.03
C PHE A 174 10.06 24.90 26.98
N PRO A 175 9.08 25.74 27.35
CA PRO A 175 8.36 26.60 26.40
C PRO A 175 9.27 27.57 25.64
N GLU A 176 10.39 27.97 26.24
CA GLU A 176 11.45 28.77 25.60
C GLU A 176 12.14 28.05 24.43
N ARG A 177 12.08 26.70 24.39
CA ARG A 177 12.64 25.88 23.31
C ARG A 177 11.66 25.57 22.18
N ALA A 178 10.44 26.10 22.19
CA ALA A 178 9.43 25.85 21.15
C ALA A 178 9.99 26.02 19.72
N ARG A 179 10.72 27.12 19.48
CA ARG A 179 11.35 27.47 18.19
C ARG A 179 12.44 26.50 17.72
N ALA A 180 12.98 25.68 18.61
CA ALA A 180 13.96 24.65 18.28
C ALA A 180 13.30 23.33 17.84
N ILE A 181 11.99 23.16 18.06
CA ILE A 181 11.26 21.94 17.71
C ILE A 181 10.93 21.94 16.22
N VAL A 182 11.30 20.87 15.52
CA VAL A 182 10.96 20.63 14.11
C VAL A 182 10.40 19.23 13.90
N ARG A 183 9.33 19.08 13.09
CA ARG A 183 8.86 17.77 12.61
C ARG A 183 9.64 17.38 11.35
N VAL A 184 10.02 16.11 11.27
CA VAL A 184 10.64 15.51 10.09
C VAL A 184 9.93 14.19 9.79
N ARG A 185 9.30 14.06 8.62
CA ARG A 185 8.69 12.79 8.15
C ARG A 185 9.79 11.96 7.46
N PRO A 186 10.24 10.83 8.03
CA PRO A 186 11.48 10.17 7.61
C PRO A 186 11.24 9.10 6.54
N GLY A 187 11.83 9.28 5.37
CA GLY A 187 11.77 8.31 4.27
C GLY A 187 12.59 7.03 4.50
N PRO A 188 13.12 6.41 3.42
CA PRO A 188 14.06 5.29 3.50
C PRO A 188 15.27 5.61 4.37
N ILE A 189 15.66 4.70 5.28
CA ILE A 189 16.77 4.86 6.24
C ILE A 189 18.14 4.78 5.53
N THR A 190 18.43 5.84 4.77
CA THR A 190 19.59 6.00 3.88
C THR A 190 20.13 7.43 4.03
N VAL A 191 21.36 7.68 3.58
CA VAL A 191 21.94 9.03 3.63
C VAL A 191 21.15 10.01 2.73
N ARG A 192 20.72 9.59 1.53
CA ARG A 192 19.85 10.40 0.65
C ARG A 192 18.51 10.68 1.33
N GLY A 193 17.78 9.64 1.76
CA GLY A 193 16.44 9.78 2.34
C GLY A 193 16.42 10.67 3.58
N ILE A 194 17.33 10.47 4.53
CA ILE A 194 17.38 11.31 5.74
C ILE A 194 17.80 12.75 5.40
N ARG A 195 18.73 12.98 4.46
CA ARG A 195 19.09 14.33 4.01
C ARG A 195 17.88 15.06 3.39
N THR A 196 17.10 14.40 2.54
CA THR A 196 15.89 14.96 1.95
C THR A 196 14.83 15.27 3.02
N SER A 197 14.56 14.32 3.92
CA SER A 197 13.62 14.53 5.03
C SER A 197 14.05 15.70 5.96
N LEU A 198 15.35 15.86 6.24
CA LEU A 198 15.88 16.99 7.01
C LEU A 198 15.75 18.32 6.27
N ALA A 199 15.91 18.34 4.94
CA ALA A 199 15.71 19.54 4.12
C ALA A 199 14.24 20.00 4.09
N SER A 200 13.29 19.08 4.30
CA SER A 200 11.85 19.38 4.46
C SER A 200 11.41 19.75 5.88
N ALA A 201 12.34 19.86 6.84
CA ALA A 201 12.01 20.18 8.24
C ALA A 201 11.39 21.58 8.39
N GLN A 202 10.34 21.71 9.22
CA GLN A 202 9.69 22.99 9.52
C GLN A 202 9.58 23.23 11.03
N PRO A 203 9.78 24.49 11.51
CA PRO A 203 9.58 24.87 12.91
C PRO A 203 8.15 24.64 13.38
N LEU A 204 8.00 24.24 14.66
CA LEU A 204 6.73 23.89 15.28
C LEU A 204 5.66 24.99 15.10
N GLU A 205 6.02 26.27 15.18
CA GLU A 205 5.08 27.39 15.03
C GLU A 205 4.40 27.42 13.66
N ARG A 206 5.05 26.91 12.60
CA ARG A 206 4.47 26.84 11.24
C ARG A 206 3.56 25.64 11.04
N ILE A 207 3.78 24.57 11.81
CA ILE A 207 3.11 23.28 11.61
C ILE A 207 2.16 22.88 12.74
N LEU A 208 2.09 23.61 13.86
CA LEU A 208 1.33 23.21 15.05
C LEU A 208 -0.13 22.82 14.74
N VAL A 209 -0.80 23.57 13.86
CA VAL A 209 -2.17 23.26 13.42
C VAL A 209 -2.22 21.96 12.63
N GLN A 210 -1.32 21.78 11.65
CA GLN A 210 -1.23 20.57 10.84
C GLN A 210 -0.88 19.35 11.69
N MET A 211 0.15 19.45 12.52
CA MET A 211 0.64 18.41 13.43
C MET A 211 -0.39 18.01 14.50
N THR A 212 -1.26 18.95 14.92
CA THR A 212 -2.43 18.63 15.75
C THR A 212 -3.47 17.86 14.94
N SER A 213 -3.79 18.33 13.73
CA SER A 213 -4.77 17.70 12.83
C SER A 213 -4.36 16.26 12.44
N ASP A 214 -3.09 16.05 12.11
CA ASP A 214 -2.51 14.75 11.73
C ASP A 214 -2.61 13.70 12.86
N ALA A 215 -2.57 14.15 14.13
CA ALA A 215 -2.71 13.29 15.30
C ALA A 215 -4.17 12.96 15.67
N ILE A 216 -5.16 13.72 15.19
CA ILE A 216 -6.58 13.52 15.54
C ILE A 216 -7.08 12.12 15.11
N PRO A 217 -6.86 11.61 13.89
CA PRO A 217 -7.32 10.28 13.49
C PRO A 217 -6.83 9.15 14.40
N GLY A 218 -5.57 9.21 14.86
CA GLY A 218 -4.98 8.20 15.74
C GLY A 218 -5.54 8.27 17.17
N ARG A 219 -5.71 9.48 17.72
CA ARG A 219 -6.36 9.71 19.01
C ARG A 219 -7.83 9.27 18.98
N ALA A 220 -8.59 9.70 17.97
CA ALA A 220 -9.98 9.29 17.77
C ALA A 220 -10.15 7.77 17.60
N ARG A 221 -9.22 7.11 16.89
CA ARG A 221 -9.15 5.64 16.80
C ARG A 221 -8.96 5.01 18.18
N ALA A 222 -7.99 5.48 18.97
CA ALA A 222 -7.70 4.96 20.30
C ALA A 222 -8.88 5.16 21.27
N VAL A 223 -9.51 6.35 21.26
CA VAL A 223 -10.72 6.68 22.03
C VAL A 223 -11.87 5.74 21.66
N THR A 224 -12.14 5.57 20.36
CA THR A 224 -13.24 4.74 19.85
C THR A 224 -13.02 3.26 20.18
N ASP A 225 -11.81 2.73 19.95
CA ASP A 225 -11.46 1.35 20.24
C ASP A 225 -11.53 1.06 21.75
N ARG A 226 -11.14 2.01 22.61
CA ARG A 226 -11.26 1.91 24.07
C ARG A 226 -12.70 2.03 24.57
N TRP A 227 -13.52 2.91 24.00
CA TRP A 227 -14.95 3.03 24.34
C TRP A 227 -15.74 1.77 23.96
N ILE A 228 -15.52 1.23 22.77
CA ILE A 228 -16.11 -0.05 22.33
C ILE A 228 -15.63 -1.19 23.23
N GLY A 229 -14.32 -1.27 23.51
CA GLY A 229 -13.74 -2.28 24.38
C GLY A 229 -14.33 -2.25 25.79
N ALA A 230 -14.42 -1.06 26.40
CA ALA A 230 -14.96 -0.87 27.75
C ALA A 230 -16.48 -1.06 27.84
N THR A 231 -17.25 -0.65 26.82
CA THR A 231 -18.71 -0.82 26.82
C THR A 231 -19.10 -2.28 26.63
N PHE A 232 -18.60 -2.93 25.58
CA PHE A 232 -19.14 -4.21 25.13
C PHE A 232 -18.44 -5.45 25.72
N SER A 233 -17.16 -5.37 26.14
CA SER A 233 -16.46 -6.58 26.64
C SER A 233 -17.04 -7.10 27.96
N ARG A 234 -17.59 -6.22 28.80
CA ARG A 234 -18.30 -6.63 30.04
C ARG A 234 -19.62 -7.31 29.71
N ILE A 235 -20.37 -6.80 28.74
CA ILE A 235 -21.66 -7.35 28.31
C ILE A 235 -21.47 -8.73 27.65
N ALA A 236 -20.44 -8.89 26.83
CA ALA A 236 -20.16 -10.11 26.09
C ALA A 236 -19.40 -11.19 26.88
N GLY A 237 -18.91 -10.89 28.09
CA GLY A 237 -18.03 -11.77 28.87
C GLY A 237 -16.67 -12.08 28.20
N ALA A 238 -16.33 -11.38 27.11
CA ALA A 238 -15.20 -11.68 26.24
C ALA A 238 -14.63 -10.40 25.60
N PRO A 239 -13.36 -10.38 25.14
CA PRO A 239 -12.75 -9.16 24.59
C PRO A 239 -13.37 -8.74 23.25
N VAL A 240 -14.19 -7.68 23.27
CA VAL A 240 -14.80 -7.05 22.10
C VAL A 240 -13.88 -5.96 21.55
N GLY A 241 -13.84 -5.81 20.22
CA GLY A 241 -13.11 -4.72 19.58
C GLY A 241 -13.52 -4.56 18.12
N ARG A 242 -13.75 -3.31 17.70
CA ARG A 242 -14.31 -2.90 16.40
C ARG A 242 -13.88 -3.77 15.21
N VAL A 243 -12.57 -3.91 14.99
CA VAL A 243 -12.01 -4.70 13.88
C VAL A 243 -12.10 -6.21 14.14
N ARG A 244 -11.77 -6.68 15.34
CA ARG A 244 -11.78 -8.11 15.71
C ARG A 244 -13.17 -8.72 15.58
N SER A 245 -14.18 -8.03 16.09
CA SER A 245 -15.57 -8.50 16.07
C SER A 245 -16.15 -8.50 14.66
N ALA A 246 -15.79 -7.52 13.81
CA ALA A 246 -16.18 -7.50 12.41
C ALA A 246 -15.57 -8.68 11.62
N ILE A 247 -14.28 -8.95 11.80
CA ILE A 247 -13.60 -10.11 11.17
C ILE A 247 -14.23 -11.42 11.66
N LEU A 248 -14.43 -11.57 12.98
CA LEU A 248 -15.07 -12.77 13.55
C LEU A 248 -16.48 -13.00 13.00
N GLY A 249 -17.29 -11.94 12.88
CA GLY A 249 -18.63 -12.00 12.28
C GLY A 249 -18.59 -12.41 10.80
N ALA A 250 -17.66 -11.84 10.02
CA ALA A 250 -17.47 -12.21 8.62
C ALA A 250 -17.02 -13.67 8.45
N THR A 251 -16.10 -14.16 9.28
CA THR A 251 -15.66 -15.57 9.29
C THR A 251 -16.79 -16.51 9.74
N TYR A 252 -17.58 -16.12 10.74
CA TYR A 252 -18.74 -16.90 11.18
C TYR A 252 -19.79 -17.03 10.07
N LEU A 253 -20.13 -15.92 9.40
CA LEU A 253 -21.03 -15.93 8.24
C LEU A 253 -20.46 -16.77 7.10
N LEU A 254 -19.16 -16.68 6.79
CA LEU A 254 -18.54 -17.51 5.75
C LEU A 254 -18.66 -19.02 6.02
N ASN A 255 -18.60 -19.41 7.30
CA ASN A 255 -18.65 -20.81 7.71
C ASN A 255 -20.07 -21.35 7.95
N ARG A 256 -21.09 -20.48 8.09
CA ARG A 256 -22.47 -20.87 8.48
C ARG A 256 -23.56 -20.42 7.51
N ALA A 257 -23.31 -19.37 6.74
CA ALA A 257 -24.26 -18.70 5.86
C ALA A 257 -23.54 -17.92 4.72
N PRO A 258 -22.67 -18.57 3.91
CA PRO A 258 -21.87 -17.91 2.87
C PRO A 258 -22.69 -17.34 1.71
N GLU A 259 -24.00 -17.61 1.65
CA GLU A 259 -24.99 -16.98 0.78
C GLU A 259 -25.40 -15.57 1.23
N LYS A 260 -25.23 -15.23 2.53
CA LYS A 260 -25.52 -13.88 3.07
C LYS A 260 -24.39 -12.88 2.85
N LEU A 261 -23.25 -13.33 2.33
CA LEU A 261 -22.11 -12.48 1.99
C LEU A 261 -22.25 -11.94 0.57
N ARG A 262 -22.26 -10.60 0.41
CA ARG A 262 -22.24 -9.92 -0.89
C ARG A 262 -21.00 -10.24 -1.74
N GLY A 263 -19.95 -10.78 -1.12
CA GLY A 263 -18.77 -11.32 -1.77
C GLY A 263 -18.03 -12.23 -0.80
N ARG A 264 -17.46 -13.32 -1.31
CA ARG A 264 -16.65 -14.27 -0.53
C ARG A 264 -15.18 -13.88 -0.64
N PRO A 265 -14.38 -13.92 0.45
CA PRO A 265 -12.98 -13.56 0.40
C PRO A 265 -12.17 -14.57 -0.41
N GLU A 266 -11.09 -14.12 -1.04
CA GLU A 266 -10.13 -14.99 -1.73
C GLU A 266 -9.28 -15.74 -0.68
N THR A 267 -9.50 -17.05 -0.56
CA THR A 267 -8.84 -17.92 0.44
C THR A 267 -7.49 -18.44 -0.04
N GLY A 268 -7.26 -18.44 -1.35
CA GLY A 268 -6.02 -18.87 -1.97
C GLY A 268 -6.11 -18.84 -3.49
N GLU A 269 -5.18 -19.51 -4.15
CA GLU A 269 -5.20 -19.74 -5.59
C GLU A 269 -4.49 -21.04 -5.93
N ILE A 270 -4.79 -21.59 -7.10
CA ILE A 270 -4.07 -22.72 -7.69
C ILE A 270 -3.39 -22.23 -8.96
N THR A 271 -2.08 -22.43 -9.06
CA THR A 271 -1.26 -22.03 -10.21
C THR A 271 -0.99 -23.22 -11.12
N LEU A 272 -1.10 -22.99 -12.44
CA LEU A 272 -0.93 -24.01 -13.48
C LEU A 272 -0.08 -23.42 -14.61
N GLN A 273 0.85 -24.19 -15.18
CA GLN A 273 1.47 -23.80 -16.46
C GLN A 273 0.51 -24.12 -17.59
N ALA A 274 0.20 -23.14 -18.44
CA ALA A 274 -0.78 -23.25 -19.52
C ALA A 274 -0.24 -22.67 -20.83
N ARG A 275 -0.84 -23.05 -21.96
CA ARG A 275 -0.62 -22.41 -23.27
C ARG A 275 -1.74 -21.44 -23.57
N SER A 276 -1.43 -20.36 -24.30
CA SER A 276 -2.47 -19.55 -24.94
C SER A 276 -2.92 -20.23 -26.23
N ALA A 277 -4.22 -20.17 -26.53
CA ALA A 277 -4.75 -20.64 -27.80
C ALA A 277 -4.25 -19.79 -28.99
N MET A 278 -3.78 -18.57 -28.73
CA MET A 278 -3.16 -17.68 -29.72
C MET A 278 -1.65 -18.00 -29.95
N GLY A 279 -1.13 -19.07 -29.34
CA GLY A 279 0.29 -19.42 -29.39
C GLY A 279 1.16 -18.62 -28.43
N GLY A 280 2.47 -18.59 -28.68
CA GLY A 280 3.47 -17.98 -27.80
C GLY A 280 4.05 -18.93 -26.74
N ARG A 281 4.75 -18.37 -25.75
CA ARG A 281 5.38 -19.15 -24.66
C ARG A 281 4.31 -19.59 -23.63
N PRO A 282 4.49 -20.74 -22.96
CA PRO A 282 3.64 -21.10 -21.82
C PRO A 282 3.71 -20.05 -20.69
N PHE A 283 2.61 -19.87 -19.98
CA PHE A 283 2.45 -18.89 -18.91
C PHE A 283 1.79 -19.50 -17.68
N VAL A 284 1.94 -18.84 -16.52
CA VAL A 284 1.28 -19.28 -15.28
C VAL A 284 -0.15 -18.77 -15.22
N ALA A 285 -1.11 -19.64 -15.52
CA ALA A 285 -2.52 -19.41 -15.22
C ALA A 285 -2.74 -19.47 -13.70
N ARG A 286 -3.56 -18.55 -13.18
CA ARG A 286 -3.87 -18.42 -11.74
C ARG A 286 -5.36 -18.59 -11.55
N VAL A 287 -5.78 -19.66 -10.87
CA VAL A 287 -7.18 -19.94 -10.55
C VAL A 287 -7.44 -19.51 -9.10
N PRO A 288 -8.06 -18.34 -8.84
CA PRO A 288 -8.38 -17.92 -7.48
C PRO A 288 -9.42 -18.86 -6.85
N LEU A 289 -9.31 -19.05 -5.54
CA LEU A 289 -10.28 -19.81 -4.74
C LEU A 289 -11.01 -18.86 -3.80
N ALA A 290 -12.33 -18.83 -3.88
CA ALA A 290 -13.15 -18.10 -2.92
C ALA A 290 -13.29 -18.86 -1.58
N GLY A 291 -13.87 -18.22 -0.57
CA GLY A 291 -14.37 -18.89 0.62
C GLY A 291 -15.66 -19.68 0.31
N ALA A 292 -15.80 -20.86 0.93
CA ALA A 292 -16.88 -21.81 0.68
C ALA A 292 -17.02 -22.25 -0.80
N GLU A 293 -15.89 -22.42 -1.50
CA GLU A 293 -15.81 -23.16 -2.77
C GLU A 293 -16.22 -24.63 -2.61
N ASP A 294 -16.65 -25.26 -3.71
CA ASP A 294 -16.91 -26.71 -3.76
C ASP A 294 -15.64 -27.50 -3.40
N PRO A 295 -15.62 -28.30 -2.31
CA PRO A 295 -14.46 -29.11 -1.95
C PRO A 295 -14.02 -30.08 -3.05
N ALA A 296 -14.96 -30.59 -3.85
CA ALA A 296 -14.65 -31.50 -4.95
C ALA A 296 -13.98 -30.75 -6.13
N ARG A 297 -14.40 -29.51 -6.45
CA ARG A 297 -13.71 -28.61 -7.38
C ARG A 297 -12.30 -28.30 -6.91
N VAL A 298 -12.13 -27.95 -5.63
CA VAL A 298 -10.80 -27.67 -5.05
C VAL A 298 -9.91 -28.92 -5.10
N ALA A 299 -10.45 -30.10 -4.82
CA ALA A 299 -9.73 -31.37 -4.94
C ALA A 299 -9.30 -31.66 -6.39
N ARG A 300 -10.23 -31.56 -7.37
CA ARG A 300 -9.94 -31.76 -8.81
C ARG A 300 -8.85 -30.80 -9.31
N LEU A 301 -8.90 -29.52 -8.92
CA LEU A 301 -7.89 -28.53 -9.30
C LEU A 301 -6.52 -28.79 -8.65
N ARG A 302 -6.49 -29.24 -7.38
CA ARG A 302 -5.25 -29.60 -6.68
C ARG A 302 -4.58 -30.82 -7.31
N ASP A 303 -5.36 -31.86 -7.58
CA ASP A 303 -4.96 -33.10 -8.24
C ASP A 303 -4.42 -32.82 -9.67
N LEU A 304 -5.09 -31.95 -10.43
CA LEU A 304 -4.59 -31.44 -11.71
C LEU A 304 -3.23 -30.73 -11.58
N ALA A 305 -3.09 -29.82 -10.61
CA ALA A 305 -1.85 -29.09 -10.36
C ALA A 305 -0.70 -30.00 -9.91
N GLN A 306 -1.00 -31.06 -9.15
CA GLN A 306 -0.02 -32.07 -8.72
C GLN A 306 0.44 -32.96 -9.89
N ARG A 307 -0.48 -33.48 -10.71
CA ARG A 307 -0.13 -34.29 -11.89
C ARG A 307 0.71 -33.53 -12.93
N TYR A 308 0.45 -32.23 -13.08
CA TYR A 308 1.17 -31.35 -14.02
C TYR A 308 2.16 -30.41 -13.31
N ALA A 309 2.68 -30.78 -12.14
CA ALA A 309 3.72 -30.02 -11.47
C ALA A 309 4.94 -29.83 -12.41
N MET A 310 5.39 -28.58 -12.58
CA MET A 310 6.45 -28.19 -13.52
C MET A 310 6.20 -28.53 -15.00
N ARG A 311 4.98 -28.91 -15.39
CA ARG A 311 4.58 -29.28 -16.76
C ARG A 311 3.41 -28.42 -17.23
N VAL A 312 3.31 -28.19 -18.53
CA VAL A 312 2.14 -27.54 -19.12
C VAL A 312 0.94 -28.49 -19.02
N VAL A 313 -0.18 -28.01 -18.48
CA VAL A 313 -1.46 -28.73 -18.48
C VAL A 313 -1.96 -28.84 -19.93
N PRO A 314 -2.46 -30.01 -20.39
CA PRO A 314 -3.09 -30.14 -21.71
C PRO A 314 -4.22 -29.14 -21.91
N GLY A 315 -4.55 -28.82 -23.15
CA GLY A 315 -5.45 -27.74 -23.48
C GLY A 315 -4.78 -26.37 -23.55
N SER A 316 -5.59 -25.38 -23.94
CA SER A 316 -5.16 -24.00 -24.10
C SER A 316 -6.17 -23.04 -23.48
N VAL A 317 -5.69 -21.87 -23.10
CA VAL A 317 -6.50 -20.77 -22.56
C VAL A 317 -6.82 -19.80 -23.69
N ARG A 318 -8.11 -19.56 -23.91
CA ARG A 318 -8.63 -18.49 -24.76
C ARG A 318 -8.95 -17.27 -23.89
N PRO A 319 -8.46 -16.06 -24.20
CA PRO A 319 -8.91 -14.85 -23.51
C PRO A 319 -10.43 -14.73 -23.54
N LEU A 320 -11.03 -14.24 -22.46
CA LEU A 320 -12.47 -14.05 -22.35
C LEU A 320 -12.87 -12.85 -23.22
N MET A 321 -13.26 -13.12 -24.47
CA MET A 321 -13.74 -12.07 -25.36
C MET A 321 -15.00 -11.41 -24.77
N SER A 322 -14.93 -10.10 -24.59
CA SER A 322 -16.13 -9.27 -24.48
C SER A 322 -16.90 -9.32 -25.82
N LEU A 323 -18.23 -9.16 -25.77
CA LEU A 323 -19.05 -8.97 -26.97
C LEU A 323 -18.65 -7.71 -27.76
N SER A 324 -17.94 -6.76 -27.14
CA SER A 324 -17.07 -5.83 -27.84
C SER A 324 -15.64 -6.40 -27.92
N ALA A 325 -15.28 -6.95 -29.09
CA ALA A 325 -13.96 -7.56 -29.32
C ALA A 325 -12.75 -6.60 -29.11
N ALA A 326 -13.01 -5.29 -29.04
CA ALA A 326 -12.01 -4.26 -28.72
C ALA A 326 -11.66 -4.17 -27.22
N VAL A 327 -12.43 -4.76 -26.31
CA VAL A 327 -12.26 -4.60 -24.85
C VAL A 327 -12.39 -5.93 -24.11
N ALA A 328 -11.41 -6.83 -24.30
CA ALA A 328 -11.24 -7.95 -23.37
C ALA A 328 -10.93 -7.40 -21.95
N PRO A 329 -11.57 -7.91 -20.87
CA PRO A 329 -11.43 -7.35 -19.54
C PRO A 329 -10.07 -7.71 -18.92
N ARG A 330 -9.08 -6.86 -19.18
CA ARG A 330 -7.77 -6.83 -18.52
C ARG A 330 -7.95 -6.54 -17.03
N ILE A 331 -7.54 -7.46 -16.16
CA ILE A 331 -7.43 -7.31 -14.70
C ILE A 331 -6.16 -6.51 -14.34
N GLY A 332 -5.97 -5.36 -15.00
CA GLY A 332 -4.89 -4.41 -14.74
C GLY A 332 -3.47 -4.91 -15.06
N THR A 333 -2.52 -4.04 -14.71
CA THR A 333 -1.07 -4.28 -14.75
C THR A 333 -0.58 -4.92 -13.47
N VAL A 334 0.59 -5.57 -13.54
CA VAL A 334 1.34 -5.92 -12.33
C VAL A 334 1.84 -4.65 -11.64
N ARG A 335 1.58 -4.53 -10.33
CA ARG A 335 1.95 -3.38 -9.50
C ARG A 335 2.85 -3.80 -8.33
N PRO A 336 3.69 -2.89 -7.79
CA PRO A 336 4.39 -3.11 -6.52
C PRO A 336 3.42 -3.49 -5.40
N PHE A 337 3.90 -4.22 -4.41
CA PHE A 337 3.08 -4.58 -3.26
C PHE A 337 2.77 -3.36 -2.40
N ASN A 338 1.55 -3.26 -1.89
CA ASN A 338 1.30 -2.56 -0.64
C ASN A 338 1.48 -3.54 0.56
N THR A 339 1.34 -3.04 1.79
CA THR A 339 1.53 -3.86 3.00
C THR A 339 0.63 -5.10 3.00
N ALA A 340 -0.65 -4.93 2.67
CA ALA A 340 -1.63 -6.03 2.70
C ALA A 340 -1.30 -7.10 1.66
N ASP A 341 -0.88 -6.71 0.45
CA ASP A 341 -0.49 -7.66 -0.59
C ASP A 341 0.74 -8.48 -0.19
N ALA A 342 1.79 -7.81 0.31
CA ALA A 342 3.04 -8.49 0.67
C ALA A 342 2.80 -9.52 1.78
N LEU A 343 1.98 -9.16 2.78
CA LEU A 343 1.61 -10.06 3.88
C LEU A 343 0.72 -11.22 3.41
N ALA A 344 -0.27 -10.94 2.55
CA ALA A 344 -1.15 -11.97 1.99
C ALA A 344 -0.39 -12.94 1.07
N HIS A 345 0.49 -12.42 0.22
CA HIS A 345 1.32 -13.20 -0.71
C HIS A 345 2.33 -14.07 0.05
N ALA A 346 3.03 -13.53 1.05
CA ALA A 346 3.96 -14.27 1.89
C ALA A 346 3.28 -15.41 2.66
N ALA A 347 2.09 -15.18 3.21
CA ALA A 347 1.29 -16.20 3.88
C ALA A 347 0.78 -17.28 2.90
N ARG A 348 0.22 -16.87 1.75
CA ARG A 348 -0.41 -17.76 0.77
C ARG A 348 0.59 -18.64 0.02
N HIS A 349 1.71 -18.09 -0.42
CA HIS A 349 2.64 -18.80 -1.32
C HIS A 349 3.85 -19.41 -0.60
N HIS A 350 4.18 -18.93 0.61
CA HIS A 350 5.37 -19.37 1.35
C HIS A 350 5.07 -19.79 2.80
N GLY A 351 3.81 -19.75 3.22
CA GLY A 351 3.40 -20.15 4.58
C GLY A 351 3.96 -19.25 5.69
N ILE A 352 4.47 -18.06 5.35
CA ILE A 352 5.06 -17.14 6.35
C ILE A 352 3.91 -16.53 7.18
N PRO A 353 3.88 -16.71 8.51
CA PRO A 353 2.82 -16.12 9.34
C PRO A 353 2.82 -14.60 9.22
N VAL A 354 1.64 -13.99 9.06
CA VAL A 354 1.47 -12.52 8.81
C VAL A 354 2.26 -11.65 9.80
N ARG A 355 2.30 -12.03 11.10
CA ARG A 355 3.11 -11.35 12.12
C ARG A 355 4.61 -11.36 11.80
N MET A 356 5.13 -12.50 11.35
CA MET A 356 6.54 -12.67 10.98
C MET A 356 6.85 -11.96 9.67
N ALA A 357 5.97 -12.02 8.67
CA ALA A 357 6.12 -11.28 7.42
C ALA A 357 6.20 -9.76 7.67
N MET A 358 5.35 -9.22 8.56
CA MET A 358 5.40 -7.80 8.95
C MET A 358 6.69 -7.47 9.71
N GLN A 359 7.14 -8.35 10.60
CA GLN A 359 8.42 -8.20 11.29
C GLN A 359 9.61 -8.22 10.32
N GLY A 360 9.60 -9.09 9.31
CA GLY A 360 10.61 -9.17 8.25
C GLY A 360 10.65 -7.93 7.37
N LEU A 361 9.48 -7.37 7.00
CA LEU A 361 9.39 -6.07 6.32
C LEU A 361 9.95 -4.94 7.19
N GLN A 362 9.59 -4.91 8.48
CA GLN A 362 10.11 -3.92 9.42
C GLN A 362 11.63 -4.03 9.56
N ASP A 363 12.18 -5.22 9.76
CA ASP A 363 13.63 -5.44 9.89
C ASP A 363 14.39 -5.10 8.60
N ALA A 364 13.80 -5.36 7.44
CA ALA A 364 14.37 -4.99 6.14
C ALA A 364 14.43 -3.45 5.95
N TYR A 365 13.36 -2.74 6.28
CA TYR A 365 13.32 -1.27 6.26
C TYR A 365 14.30 -0.66 7.29
N LEU A 366 14.39 -1.22 8.50
CA LEU A 366 15.35 -0.81 9.52
C LEU A 366 16.82 -0.97 9.07
N ARG A 367 17.10 -1.92 8.15
CA ARG A 367 18.42 -2.10 7.52
C ARG A 367 18.63 -1.25 6.25
N GLY A 368 17.62 -0.51 5.79
CA GLY A 368 17.68 0.26 4.53
C GLY A 368 17.65 -0.63 3.28
N MET A 369 17.00 -1.81 3.36
CA MET A 369 16.87 -2.73 2.22
C MET A 369 15.60 -2.46 1.38
N ILE A 370 14.52 -2.00 2.00
CA ILE A 370 13.26 -1.66 1.32
C ILE A 370 12.71 -0.30 1.79
N SER A 371 11.73 0.22 1.05
CA SER A 371 10.94 1.41 1.39
C SER A 371 10.06 1.22 2.63
N TYR A 372 9.23 2.21 2.98
CA TYR A 372 8.47 2.22 4.22
C TYR A 372 7.44 1.07 4.29
N PRO A 373 7.48 0.20 5.33
CA PRO A 373 6.80 -1.10 5.30
C PRO A 373 5.30 -1.03 5.66
N ARG A 374 4.78 0.13 6.08
CA ARG A 374 3.35 0.35 6.38
C ARG A 374 2.70 1.26 5.33
N THR A 375 2.76 0.85 4.07
CA THR A 375 2.15 1.55 2.93
C THR A 375 0.79 0.96 2.51
N SER A 376 -0.16 1.81 2.16
CA SER A 376 -1.39 1.46 1.43
C SER A 376 -1.23 1.62 -0.10
N GLY A 377 -0.28 2.45 -0.53
CA GLY A 377 -0.03 2.82 -1.92
C GLY A 377 0.63 1.71 -2.74
N ARG A 378 0.56 1.87 -4.06
CA ARG A 378 1.07 0.90 -5.07
C ARG A 378 2.08 1.52 -6.03
N GLY A 379 1.84 2.76 -6.49
CA GLY A 379 2.80 3.51 -7.30
C GLY A 379 4.04 3.92 -6.52
N ILE A 380 5.13 4.18 -7.24
CA ILE A 380 6.40 4.72 -6.71
C ILE A 380 6.83 5.92 -7.58
N SER A 381 7.61 6.86 -7.05
CA SER A 381 8.07 8.02 -7.83
C SER A 381 9.02 7.61 -8.96
N ALA A 382 9.22 8.49 -9.94
CA ALA A 382 10.18 8.27 -11.02
C ALA A 382 11.63 8.10 -10.51
N GLU A 383 12.02 8.80 -9.42
CA GLU A 383 13.35 8.61 -8.79
C GLU A 383 13.48 7.21 -8.17
N SER A 384 12.44 6.73 -7.45
CA SER A 384 12.39 5.37 -6.94
C SER A 384 12.38 4.33 -8.06
N ALA A 385 11.63 4.57 -9.15
CA ALA A 385 11.52 3.66 -10.29
C ALA A 385 12.85 3.48 -11.03
N ALA A 386 13.57 4.57 -11.33
CA ALA A 386 14.93 4.51 -11.88
C ALA A 386 15.92 3.81 -10.91
N HIS A 387 15.78 4.00 -9.60
CA HIS A 387 16.60 3.29 -8.60
C HIS A 387 16.35 1.78 -8.58
N VAL A 388 15.08 1.36 -8.73
CA VAL A 388 14.68 -0.04 -8.85
C VAL A 388 15.23 -0.66 -10.14
N GLU A 389 15.17 0.06 -11.26
CA GLU A 389 15.74 -0.38 -12.54
C GLU A 389 17.26 -0.58 -12.44
N MET A 390 18.00 0.39 -11.89
CA MET A 390 19.46 0.25 -11.69
C MET A 390 19.83 -0.96 -10.81
N LEU A 391 19.04 -1.24 -9.75
CA LEU A 391 19.22 -2.43 -8.91
C LEU A 391 18.88 -3.75 -9.66
N ALA A 392 17.90 -3.74 -10.56
CA ALA A 392 17.60 -4.89 -11.41
C ALA A 392 18.72 -5.16 -12.42
N HIS A 393 19.21 -4.12 -13.09
CA HIS A 393 20.33 -4.21 -14.02
C HIS A 393 21.60 -4.73 -13.33
N SER A 394 21.94 -4.27 -12.11
CA SER A 394 23.07 -4.83 -11.34
C SER A 394 22.86 -6.28 -10.87
N CYS A 395 21.60 -6.74 -10.82
CA CYS A 395 21.25 -8.14 -10.59
C CYS A 395 21.23 -9.01 -11.87
N GLY A 396 21.46 -8.41 -13.05
CA GLY A 396 21.38 -9.09 -14.35
C GLY A 396 19.94 -9.39 -14.79
N ILE A 397 18.97 -8.55 -14.40
CA ILE A 397 17.59 -8.56 -14.90
C ILE A 397 17.47 -7.43 -15.91
N THR A 398 16.97 -7.74 -17.11
CA THR A 398 16.79 -6.79 -18.23
C THR A 398 15.35 -6.82 -18.74
N GLY A 399 15.03 -5.93 -19.68
CA GLY A 399 13.68 -5.78 -20.23
C GLY A 399 12.72 -5.29 -19.15
N LEU A 400 13.06 -4.14 -18.57
CA LEU A 400 12.25 -3.39 -17.63
C LEU A 400 11.92 -2.01 -18.21
N ASP A 401 10.88 -1.38 -17.69
CA ASP A 401 10.35 -0.09 -18.12
C ASP A 401 10.00 0.77 -16.89
N VAL A 402 10.63 1.94 -16.82
CA VAL A 402 10.49 2.93 -15.73
C VAL A 402 9.18 3.69 -15.84
N GLU A 403 8.66 3.93 -17.05
CA GLU A 403 7.37 4.57 -17.29
C GLU A 403 6.24 3.64 -16.87
N VAL A 404 6.29 2.36 -17.23
CA VAL A 404 5.32 1.35 -16.74
C VAL A 404 5.32 1.30 -15.21
N LEU A 405 6.50 1.27 -14.56
CA LEU A 405 6.64 1.20 -13.10
C LEU A 405 6.12 2.45 -12.37
N SER A 406 6.19 3.63 -13.00
CA SER A 406 5.79 4.93 -12.41
C SER A 406 4.43 5.47 -12.92
N SER A 407 3.85 4.83 -13.94
CA SER A 407 2.63 5.25 -14.66
C SER A 407 1.44 5.61 -13.75
N ASP A 408 1.25 4.86 -12.66
CA ASP A 408 0.20 5.09 -11.66
C ASP A 408 0.24 6.50 -11.03
N ASN A 409 1.41 7.15 -10.99
CA ASN A 409 1.60 8.47 -10.39
C ASN A 409 1.49 9.65 -11.39
N MET A 410 1.27 9.40 -12.68
CA MET A 410 1.27 10.45 -13.71
C MET A 410 0.01 11.34 -13.71
N LEU A 411 -1.11 10.89 -13.12
CA LEU A 411 -2.36 11.66 -13.03
C LEU A 411 -2.62 12.23 -11.62
N ALA A 412 -1.99 11.66 -10.60
CA ALA A 412 -1.85 12.23 -9.28
C ALA A 412 -0.65 11.60 -8.59
N GLY A 413 0.19 12.39 -7.92
CA GLY A 413 1.10 11.84 -6.93
C GLY A 413 0.31 11.14 -5.80
N PRO A 414 0.95 10.27 -5.00
CA PRO A 414 0.28 9.59 -3.91
C PRO A 414 -0.35 10.63 -2.97
N ALA A 415 -1.64 10.48 -2.68
CA ALA A 415 -2.41 11.45 -1.90
C ALA A 415 -1.75 11.69 -0.52
N PRO A 416 -1.75 12.92 0.04
CA PRO A 416 -1.01 13.24 1.26
C PRO A 416 -1.17 12.21 2.39
N GLY A 417 -0.05 11.69 2.92
CA GLY A 417 -0.03 10.58 3.88
C GLY A 417 -0.06 9.17 3.27
N THR A 418 -0.11 9.04 1.94
CA THR A 418 0.02 7.76 1.23
C THR A 418 1.48 7.52 0.88
N HIS A 419 2.04 6.42 1.38
CA HIS A 419 3.40 6.01 1.03
C HIS A 419 3.49 5.44 -0.38
N GLU A 420 4.70 5.48 -0.94
CA GLU A 420 5.03 4.70 -2.12
C GLU A 420 4.81 3.20 -1.88
N GLY A 421 4.62 2.43 -2.96
CA GLY A 421 4.63 0.97 -2.91
C GLY A 421 5.95 0.39 -2.38
N LEU A 422 5.89 -0.85 -1.89
CA LEU A 422 7.07 -1.57 -1.39
C LEU A 422 8.05 -1.84 -2.54
N HIS A 423 9.26 -1.32 -2.42
CA HIS A 423 10.33 -1.46 -3.41
C HIS A 423 11.72 -1.53 -2.72
N PRO A 424 12.75 -2.10 -3.38
CA PRO A 424 14.11 -2.15 -2.84
C PRO A 424 14.82 -0.79 -2.91
N VAL A 425 15.54 -0.42 -1.84
CA VAL A 425 16.20 0.89 -1.70
C VAL A 425 17.71 0.78 -1.37
N LEU A 426 18.30 -0.41 -1.60
CA LEU A 426 19.71 -0.65 -1.31
C LEU A 426 20.59 0.37 -2.07
N PRO A 427 21.64 0.93 -1.43
CA PRO A 427 22.63 1.73 -2.15
C PRO A 427 23.33 0.90 -3.24
N LEU A 428 23.54 1.49 -4.41
CA LEU A 428 24.25 0.82 -5.51
C LEU A 428 25.73 0.59 -5.11
N SER A 429 26.07 -0.68 -4.87
CA SER A 429 27.43 -1.18 -4.69
C SER A 429 27.49 -2.65 -5.13
N THR A 430 28.69 -3.17 -5.38
CA THR A 430 28.89 -4.58 -5.74
C THR A 430 28.33 -5.51 -4.66
N GLU A 431 28.72 -5.29 -3.39
CA GLU A 431 28.23 -6.04 -2.23
C GLU A 431 26.69 -6.07 -2.13
N ASN A 432 26.03 -4.91 -2.20
CA ASN A 432 24.58 -4.84 -2.12
C ASN A 432 23.90 -5.51 -3.33
N SER A 433 24.49 -5.39 -4.52
CA SER A 433 24.01 -6.03 -5.74
C SER A 433 24.16 -7.55 -5.66
N ASP A 434 25.25 -8.06 -5.10
CA ASP A 434 25.51 -9.48 -4.94
C ASP A 434 24.58 -10.10 -3.88
N VAL A 435 24.37 -9.40 -2.76
CA VAL A 435 23.36 -9.76 -1.74
C VAL A 435 21.96 -9.79 -2.35
N LEU A 436 21.55 -8.73 -3.06
CA LEU A 436 20.22 -8.65 -3.67
C LEU A 436 20.03 -9.74 -4.74
N ARG A 437 21.02 -9.92 -5.63
CA ARG A 437 21.03 -10.97 -6.67
C ARG A 437 20.92 -12.37 -6.06
N THR A 438 21.56 -12.60 -4.92
CA THR A 438 21.47 -13.87 -4.17
C THR A 438 20.06 -14.07 -3.62
N LEU A 439 19.49 -13.05 -2.96
CA LEU A 439 18.15 -13.11 -2.38
C LEU A 439 17.06 -13.36 -3.44
N ILE A 440 17.09 -12.63 -4.56
CA ILE A 440 16.06 -12.77 -5.60
C ILE A 440 16.21 -14.04 -6.45
N ARG A 441 17.40 -14.66 -6.52
CA ARG A 441 17.60 -15.94 -7.22
C ARG A 441 17.33 -17.16 -6.33
N LYS A 442 17.50 -17.06 -5.01
CA LYS A 442 17.24 -18.17 -4.06
C LYS A 442 15.75 -18.59 -4.07
N PRO A 443 15.42 -19.89 -4.28
CA PRO A 443 14.06 -20.38 -4.14
C PRO A 443 13.51 -20.15 -2.72
N LEU A 444 12.31 -19.57 -2.61
CA LEU A 444 11.68 -19.31 -1.31
C LEU A 444 10.89 -20.54 -0.85
N ARG A 445 11.60 -21.41 -0.10
CA ARG A 445 11.04 -22.55 0.62
C ARG A 445 11.11 -22.27 2.12
N ALA A 446 10.19 -22.83 2.90
CA ALA A 446 10.31 -22.85 4.35
C ALA A 446 11.57 -23.66 4.74
N PRO A 447 12.39 -23.18 5.70
CA PRO A 447 13.49 -23.98 6.25
C PRO A 447 12.97 -25.20 7.02
N GLU A 448 13.82 -26.22 7.18
CA GLU A 448 13.47 -27.47 7.88
C GLU A 448 13.14 -27.24 9.37
N GLY A 449 13.82 -26.27 10.01
CA GLY A 449 13.48 -25.79 11.36
C GLY A 449 12.33 -24.77 11.42
N GLY A 450 11.60 -24.58 10.32
CA GLY A 450 10.60 -23.52 10.17
C GLY A 450 11.19 -22.14 9.90
N TRP A 451 10.32 -21.12 9.91
CA TRP A 451 10.70 -19.73 9.61
C TRP A 451 11.39 -19.06 10.80
N ASP A 452 12.53 -18.41 10.57
CA ASP A 452 13.23 -17.58 11.57
C ASP A 452 13.21 -16.08 11.18
N ARG A 453 13.58 -15.19 12.11
CA ARG A 453 13.55 -13.73 11.89
C ARG A 453 14.41 -13.28 10.71
N THR A 454 15.57 -13.91 10.51
CA THR A 454 16.52 -13.58 9.44
C THR A 454 16.07 -14.14 8.10
N SER A 455 15.67 -15.42 8.02
CA SER A 455 15.15 -16.00 6.77
C SER A 455 13.85 -15.32 6.32
N VAL A 456 12.96 -14.92 7.23
CA VAL A 456 11.76 -14.16 6.87
C VAL A 456 12.10 -12.75 6.38
N MET A 457 13.01 -12.02 7.05
CA MET A 457 13.49 -10.72 6.55
C MET A 457 14.07 -10.85 5.13
N GLN A 458 14.92 -11.85 4.91
CA GLN A 458 15.49 -12.16 3.58
C GLN A 458 14.42 -12.51 2.55
N ALA A 459 13.41 -13.31 2.92
CA ALA A 459 12.30 -13.67 2.06
C ALA A 459 11.44 -12.46 1.70
N MET A 460 11.14 -11.56 2.66
CA MET A 460 10.37 -10.35 2.38
C MET A 460 11.12 -9.37 1.48
N VAL A 461 12.44 -9.22 1.64
CA VAL A 461 13.27 -8.45 0.68
C VAL A 461 13.21 -9.05 -0.72
N ALA A 462 13.35 -10.38 -0.84
CA ALA A 462 13.26 -11.07 -2.12
C ALA A 462 11.88 -10.92 -2.79
N LEU A 463 10.79 -11.02 -2.02
CA LEU A 463 9.42 -10.84 -2.50
C LEU A 463 9.15 -9.40 -2.98
N VAL A 464 9.50 -8.40 -2.17
CA VAL A 464 9.34 -6.98 -2.52
C VAL A 464 10.16 -6.65 -3.78
N SER A 465 11.40 -7.12 -3.86
CA SER A 465 12.29 -6.83 -5.00
C SER A 465 11.79 -7.50 -6.28
N ARG A 466 11.48 -8.80 -6.24
CA ARG A 466 10.88 -9.51 -7.38
C ARG A 466 9.60 -8.82 -7.85
N ARG A 467 8.73 -8.41 -6.93
CA ARG A 467 7.47 -7.76 -7.29
C ARG A 467 7.65 -6.39 -7.95
N ALA A 468 8.61 -5.60 -7.48
CA ALA A 468 8.97 -4.34 -8.12
C ALA A 468 9.52 -4.58 -9.55
N PHE A 469 10.35 -5.62 -9.75
CA PHE A 469 10.87 -6.00 -11.07
C PHE A 469 9.80 -6.63 -12.00
N GLU A 470 8.79 -7.32 -11.46
CA GLU A 470 7.61 -7.76 -12.21
C GLU A 470 6.72 -6.59 -12.63
N ALA A 471 6.61 -5.56 -11.79
CA ALA A 471 5.79 -4.37 -12.05
C ALA A 471 6.44 -3.39 -13.02
N ALA A 472 7.77 -3.45 -13.17
CA ALA A 472 8.52 -2.74 -14.19
C ALA A 472 8.44 -3.41 -15.57
N ARG A 473 7.37 -4.16 -15.86
CA ARG A 473 7.16 -4.87 -17.13
C ARG A 473 5.72 -4.74 -17.56
N GLU A 474 5.48 -4.61 -18.86
CA GLU A 474 4.12 -4.63 -19.41
C GLU A 474 3.53 -6.05 -19.30
N ILE A 475 2.95 -6.35 -18.13
CA ILE A 475 2.27 -7.60 -17.83
C ILE A 475 0.81 -7.27 -17.51
N ALA A 476 -0.05 -7.45 -18.51
CA ALA A 476 -1.50 -7.45 -18.32
C ALA A 476 -1.96 -8.83 -17.81
N MET A 477 -2.72 -8.85 -16.72
CA MET A 477 -3.46 -10.05 -16.31
C MET A 477 -4.78 -10.09 -17.07
N GLU A 478 -5.07 -11.11 -17.88
CA GLU A 478 -6.34 -11.21 -18.61
C GLU A 478 -7.21 -12.36 -18.08
N ARG A 479 -8.55 -12.18 -18.11
CA ARG A 479 -9.47 -13.31 -17.90
C ARG A 479 -9.39 -14.25 -19.09
N GLY A 480 -9.39 -15.55 -18.86
CA GLY A 480 -9.41 -16.54 -19.92
C GLY A 480 -10.10 -17.83 -19.51
N ASN A 481 -10.72 -18.48 -20.49
CA ASN A 481 -11.34 -19.79 -20.35
C ASN A 481 -10.35 -20.85 -20.85
N TRP A 482 -10.05 -21.85 -20.01
CA TRP A 482 -9.30 -23.04 -20.43
C TRP A 482 -10.25 -24.00 -21.15
N GLY A 483 -9.78 -24.62 -22.23
CA GLY A 483 -10.44 -25.73 -22.91
C GLY A 483 -9.44 -26.78 -23.42
N PRO A 484 -9.86 -28.03 -23.63
CA PRO A 484 -8.99 -29.09 -24.16
C PRO A 484 -8.57 -28.80 -25.60
N ASP A 485 -7.39 -29.30 -26.01
CA ASP A 485 -6.81 -29.04 -27.34
C ASP A 485 -7.70 -29.54 -28.49
N ASN A 486 -8.57 -30.53 -28.22
CA ASN A 486 -9.49 -31.13 -29.19
C ASN A 486 -10.87 -30.41 -29.25
N GLY A 487 -10.98 -29.18 -28.71
CA GLY A 487 -12.26 -28.47 -28.57
C GLY A 487 -12.87 -27.89 -29.85
N ASP A 488 -12.08 -27.70 -30.91
CA ASP A 488 -12.55 -27.07 -32.16
C ASP A 488 -13.22 -28.04 -33.13
N MET A 489 -14.39 -28.56 -32.72
CA MET A 489 -15.35 -29.24 -33.60
C MET A 489 -16.78 -28.92 -33.16
N GLY A 490 -17.25 -27.72 -33.52
CA GLY A 490 -18.66 -27.34 -33.40
C GLY A 490 -18.90 -25.99 -32.72
N ILE A 491 -18.90 -24.90 -33.50
CA ILE A 491 -19.62 -23.68 -33.12
C ILE A 491 -21.12 -24.00 -33.21
N ARG A 492 -21.71 -24.43 -32.10
CA ARG A 492 -23.17 -24.40 -31.92
C ARG A 492 -23.52 -23.07 -31.27
N HIS A 493 -24.03 -22.14 -32.06
CA HIS A 493 -24.77 -21.00 -31.53
C HIS A 493 -26.02 -21.55 -30.82
N GLN A 494 -25.99 -21.56 -29.49
CA GLN A 494 -27.19 -21.74 -28.70
C GLN A 494 -27.86 -20.37 -28.58
N GLU A 495 -28.71 -20.04 -29.54
CA GLU A 495 -29.71 -19.00 -29.34
C GLU A 495 -30.67 -19.51 -28.26
N GLU A 496 -30.68 -18.88 -27.08
CA GLU A 496 -31.67 -19.22 -26.05
C GLU A 496 -33.05 -18.74 -26.51
N GLY A 497 -33.84 -19.70 -27.02
CA GLY A 497 -35.20 -19.47 -27.47
C GLY A 497 -36.07 -18.88 -26.36
N ARG A 498 -36.73 -17.76 -26.66
CA ARG A 498 -37.64 -17.09 -25.72
C ARG A 498 -38.82 -18.00 -25.38
N GLY A 499 -38.84 -18.54 -24.15
CA GLY A 499 -40.06 -19.06 -23.56
C GLY A 499 -41.10 -17.94 -23.47
N ALA A 500 -42.27 -18.16 -24.04
CA ALA A 500 -43.31 -17.14 -24.10
C ALA A 500 -44.05 -17.01 -22.77
N ASN A 501 -44.36 -15.77 -22.39
CA ASN A 501 -45.64 -15.47 -21.75
C ASN A 501 -46.26 -14.30 -22.51
N ARG A 502 -47.54 -14.42 -22.86
CA ARG A 502 -48.40 -13.28 -23.22
C ARG A 502 -48.88 -12.66 -21.89
N ASP A 503 -49.28 -11.40 -21.81
CA ASP A 503 -50.56 -10.92 -22.33
C ASP A 503 -50.58 -9.40 -22.58
N ASP A 504 -51.54 -9.01 -23.42
CA ASP A 504 -52.24 -7.72 -23.54
C ASP A 504 -51.51 -6.39 -23.84
N ALA A 505 -51.81 -5.94 -25.08
CA ALA A 505 -52.34 -4.62 -25.42
C ALA A 505 -51.35 -3.49 -25.80
N PRO A 506 -51.77 -2.53 -26.68
CA PRO A 506 -50.92 -2.19 -27.81
C PRO A 506 -50.70 -0.69 -28.09
N GLY A 507 -49.76 -0.41 -28.99
CA GLY A 507 -49.53 0.90 -29.61
C GLY A 507 -48.03 1.17 -29.79
N GLY A 508 -47.51 1.55 -30.96
CA GLY A 508 -48.19 1.94 -32.20
C GLY A 508 -47.78 3.35 -32.65
N GLY A 509 -46.50 3.55 -32.97
CA GLY A 509 -45.97 4.86 -33.35
C GLY A 509 -44.69 4.72 -34.18
N ALA A 510 -44.82 4.85 -35.50
CA ALA A 510 -43.68 4.78 -36.41
C ALA A 510 -43.10 6.17 -36.69
N CYS A 511 -41.78 6.27 -36.74
CA CYS A 511 -41.11 7.22 -37.64
C CYS A 511 -39.73 6.66 -37.99
N GLY A 512 -39.40 6.67 -39.28
CA GLY A 512 -38.08 6.28 -39.78
C GLY A 512 -37.38 7.45 -40.44
N SER A 513 -36.05 7.42 -40.46
CA SER A 513 -35.30 8.15 -41.48
C SER A 513 -34.01 7.40 -41.81
N ALA A 514 -33.71 7.32 -43.11
CA ALA A 514 -32.51 6.65 -43.60
C ALA A 514 -31.38 7.66 -43.82
N ARG A 515 -30.12 7.20 -43.72
CA ARG A 515 -29.00 7.76 -44.49
C ARG A 515 -27.98 6.67 -44.79
N ARG A 516 -27.91 6.27 -46.06
CA ARG A 516 -26.78 5.50 -46.60
C ARG A 516 -25.55 6.42 -46.68
N ALA A 517 -24.41 5.95 -46.20
CA ALA A 517 -23.11 6.38 -46.70
C ALA A 517 -22.56 5.30 -47.64
N ARG A 518 -21.87 5.68 -48.72
CA ARG A 518 -21.38 4.74 -49.74
C ARG A 518 -20.07 4.09 -49.32
N ALA A 519 -19.92 2.81 -49.64
CA ALA A 519 -18.60 2.19 -49.74
C ALA A 519 -17.89 2.65 -51.02
N THR A 520 -16.57 2.82 -50.94
CA THR A 520 -15.66 2.90 -52.09
C THR A 520 -14.55 1.88 -51.88
N GLY A 521 -14.58 0.78 -52.62
CA GLY A 521 -13.51 -0.21 -52.61
C GLY A 521 -12.38 0.17 -53.55
N LYS A 522 -11.14 -0.18 -53.18
CA LYS A 522 -10.08 -0.46 -54.14
C LYS A 522 -9.43 -1.79 -53.78
N SER A 523 -9.54 -2.73 -54.70
CA SER A 523 -8.85 -4.02 -54.67
C SER A 523 -7.42 -3.86 -55.21
N HIS A 524 -6.48 -4.64 -54.67
CA HIS A 524 -5.28 -5.10 -55.38
C HIS A 524 -4.99 -6.53 -54.92
N ALA A 525 -4.64 -7.41 -55.86
CA ALA A 525 -4.38 -8.83 -55.61
C ALA A 525 -3.34 -9.37 -56.61
N ALA A 526 -2.38 -10.13 -56.09
CA ALA A 526 -1.36 -10.91 -56.79
C ALA A 526 -0.89 -12.01 -55.78
N SER A 527 -1.03 -13.33 -56.02
CA SER A 527 -0.28 -14.22 -56.93
C SER A 527 1.23 -14.33 -56.58
N PHE A 528 1.89 -15.51 -56.45
CA PHE A 528 1.47 -16.93 -56.25
C PHE A 528 2.40 -17.54 -55.14
N HIS A 529 2.69 -18.84 -54.88
CA HIS A 529 2.47 -20.19 -55.44
C HIS A 529 2.63 -21.23 -54.25
N GLY A 530 2.49 -22.56 -54.36
CA GLY A 530 2.12 -23.40 -55.51
C GLY A 530 2.43 -24.93 -55.41
N VAL A 531 3.14 -25.44 -54.39
CA VAL A 531 3.69 -26.83 -54.34
C VAL A 531 3.41 -27.47 -52.95
N SER A 532 2.47 -28.42 -52.79
CA SER A 532 2.52 -29.88 -53.04
C SER A 532 3.20 -30.73 -51.95
N ARG A 533 2.45 -31.68 -51.37
CA ARG A 533 2.97 -32.79 -50.54
C ARG A 533 3.58 -33.89 -51.44
N PRO A 534 4.37 -34.82 -50.87
CA PRO A 534 3.77 -36.12 -50.55
C PRO A 534 4.23 -36.73 -49.21
N GLY A 535 3.49 -37.74 -48.74
CA GLY A 535 3.99 -38.85 -47.92
C GLY A 535 3.76 -40.16 -48.70
N PRO A 536 3.67 -41.35 -48.06
CA PRO A 536 3.89 -41.68 -46.65
C PRO A 536 4.89 -42.86 -46.46
N SER A 537 5.11 -43.31 -45.22
CA SER A 537 5.40 -44.74 -44.97
C SER A 537 4.97 -45.16 -43.56
N ARG A 538 4.53 -46.42 -43.41
CA ARG A 538 4.21 -47.08 -42.13
C ARG A 538 5.32 -48.06 -41.77
N ARG A 539 5.67 -48.14 -40.49
CA ARG A 539 6.08 -49.36 -39.76
C ARG A 539 5.49 -49.20 -38.34
N GLU A 540 4.48 -49.97 -37.96
CA GLU A 540 4.52 -51.37 -37.50
C GLU A 540 5.06 -51.52 -36.07
N SER A 541 4.25 -52.19 -35.24
CA SER A 541 4.45 -52.44 -33.81
C SER A 541 5.38 -53.64 -33.57
N PRO A 542 5.82 -53.96 -32.32
CA PRO A 542 4.92 -54.65 -31.39
C PRO A 542 5.11 -54.39 -29.87
N CYS A 543 4.07 -54.76 -29.12
CA CYS A 543 4.03 -55.31 -27.75
C CYS A 543 5.12 -54.95 -26.70
N ARG A 544 4.67 -54.55 -25.50
CA ARG A 544 4.45 -55.48 -24.36
C ARG A 544 3.72 -54.85 -23.17
N ALA A 545 2.92 -55.64 -22.48
CA ALA A 545 2.53 -55.44 -21.07
C ALA A 545 3.45 -56.31 -20.17
N PRO A 546 3.56 -55.98 -18.86
CA PRO A 546 2.71 -56.59 -17.84
C PRO A 546 1.95 -55.52 -17.01
N ALA A 547 0.84 -55.76 -16.30
CA ALA A 547 0.27 -56.93 -15.63
C ALA A 547 0.75 -57.15 -14.17
N GLY A 548 -0.17 -56.90 -13.22
CA GLY A 548 -0.03 -57.12 -11.77
C GLY A 548 0.72 -56.01 -10.98
N ALA A 549 0.56 -55.88 -9.66
CA ALA A 549 -0.53 -56.30 -8.77
C ALA A 549 -0.29 -55.71 -7.36
N VAL A 550 -1.36 -55.29 -6.67
CA VAL A 550 -1.53 -55.23 -5.20
C VAL A 550 -0.34 -54.74 -4.34
N ARG A 551 -0.40 -53.47 -3.92
CA ARG A 551 -0.69 -53.09 -2.53
C ARG A 551 -1.21 -51.66 -2.42
#